data_AF-A0A1T3BKY4-F1
#
_entry.id   AF-A0A1T3BKY4-F1
#
_cell.length_a   1.000
_cell.length_b   1.000
_cell.length_c   1.000
_cell.angle_alpha   90.00
_cell.angle_beta   90.00
_cell.angle_gamma   90.00
#
_symmetry.space_group_name_H-M   'P 1'
#
loop_
_entity.id
_entity.type
_entity.pdbx_description
1 polymer ?
#
loop_
_entity_poly.entity_id
_entity_poly.type
_entity_poly.pdbx_seq_one_letter_code
_entity_poly.pdbx_strand_id
1 'polypeptide(L)'
;MKQEPAYTIIKYLGGTANIARILHKCKGAVYRITYSKKKGGANGLFPATYQAQLLSYAKHNNIDLRPEDFFYPERLQNLMQKKETSPTSTFLESSTDNEHQQNNSSYQTEERL
;
A
#
# COMPACT_ATOMS: atom_id res chain seq x y z
N MET A 1 8.21 -14.93 10.42
CA MET A 1 7.56 -13.60 10.39
C MET A 1 8.60 -12.53 10.14
N LYS A 2 8.27 -11.54 9.31
CA LYS A 2 9.10 -10.35 9.11
C LYS A 2 9.09 -9.53 10.41
N GLN A 3 10.22 -8.94 10.75
CA GLN A 3 10.41 -8.20 11.99
C GLN A 3 10.16 -6.72 11.74
N GLU A 4 9.44 -6.11 12.67
CA GLU A 4 9.28 -4.65 12.77
C GLU A 4 10.51 -4.03 13.45
N PRO A 5 10.78 -2.74 13.22
CA PRO A 5 10.06 -1.78 12.36
C PRO A 5 10.43 -1.82 10.87
N ALA A 6 11.45 -2.59 10.48
CA ALA A 6 11.94 -2.58 9.10
C ALA A 6 10.86 -2.96 8.08
N TYR A 7 9.98 -3.90 8.41
CA TYR A 7 8.94 -4.32 7.48
C TYR A 7 8.00 -3.15 7.13
N THR A 8 7.54 -2.39 8.12
CA THR A 8 6.70 -1.20 7.91
C THR A 8 7.42 -0.16 7.05
N ILE A 9 8.67 0.18 7.38
CA ILE A 9 9.45 1.17 6.61
C ILE A 9 9.63 0.73 5.16
N ILE A 10 9.97 -0.54 4.92
CA ILE A 10 10.11 -1.08 3.57
C ILE A 10 8.80 -0.94 2.80
N LYS A 11 7.65 -1.28 3.42
CA LYS A 11 6.34 -1.15 2.76
C LYS A 11 6.02 0.33 2.47
N TYR A 12 6.25 1.21 3.43
CA TYR A 12 5.99 2.65 3.32
C TYR A 12 6.81 3.32 2.20
N LEU A 13 8.08 2.94 2.05
CA LEU A 13 8.98 3.47 1.04
C LEU A 13 8.87 2.77 -0.33
N GLY A 14 7.78 2.06 -0.61
CA GLY A 14 7.53 1.46 -1.92
C GLY A 14 8.19 0.10 -2.16
N GLY A 15 8.54 -0.61 -1.09
CA GLY A 15 8.95 -2.01 -1.12
C GLY A 15 10.47 -2.26 -1.23
N THR A 16 10.83 -3.54 -1.14
CA THR A 16 12.23 -4.00 -1.06
C THR A 16 13.09 -3.54 -2.24
N ALA A 17 12.50 -3.47 -3.45
CA ALA A 17 13.21 -3.05 -4.65
C ALA A 17 13.65 -1.58 -4.56
N ASN A 18 12.78 -0.70 -4.05
CA ASN A 18 13.12 0.72 -3.91
C ASN A 18 14.19 0.92 -2.83
N ILE A 19 14.07 0.25 -1.69
CA ILE A 19 15.08 0.29 -0.61
C ILE A 19 16.44 -0.21 -1.10
N ALA A 20 16.48 -1.30 -1.86
CA ALA A 20 17.70 -1.84 -2.44
C ALA A 20 18.39 -0.82 -3.35
N ARG A 21 17.61 -0.09 -4.17
CA ARG A 21 18.10 0.99 -5.03
C ARG A 21 18.67 2.16 -4.21
N ILE A 22 17.96 2.61 -3.18
CA ILE A 22 18.38 3.74 -2.32
C ILE A 22 19.68 3.43 -1.57
N LEU A 23 19.80 2.21 -1.03
CA LEU A 23 20.95 1.79 -0.23
C LEU A 23 22.13 1.28 -1.06
N HIS A 24 21.97 1.17 -2.39
CA HIS A 24 22.93 0.50 -3.29
C HIS A 24 23.27 -0.92 -2.82
N LYS A 25 22.25 -1.71 -2.47
CA LYS A 25 22.37 -3.11 -2.01
C LYS A 25 21.50 -4.05 -2.83
N CYS A 26 21.78 -5.35 -2.73
CA CYS A 26 20.91 -6.37 -3.30
C CYS A 26 19.63 -6.56 -2.47
N LYS A 27 18.54 -7.02 -3.11
CA LYS A 27 17.25 -7.28 -2.43
C LYS A 27 17.40 -8.25 -1.25
N GLY A 28 18.28 -9.26 -1.37
CA GLY A 28 18.55 -10.22 -0.30
C GLY A 28 19.10 -9.57 0.98
N ALA A 29 19.96 -8.57 0.86
CA ALA A 29 20.48 -7.82 2.01
C ALA A 29 19.35 -7.06 2.72
N VAL A 30 18.43 -6.46 1.97
CA VAL A 30 17.25 -5.77 2.54
C VAL A 30 16.31 -6.76 3.22
N TYR A 31 16.04 -7.91 2.60
CA TYR A 31 15.22 -8.96 3.23
C TYR A 31 15.84 -9.44 4.55
N ARG A 32 17.16 -9.60 4.61
CA ARG A 32 17.86 -10.07 5.81
C ARG A 32 17.70 -9.13 7.00
N ILE A 33 17.53 -7.82 6.79
CA ILE A 33 17.24 -6.86 7.87
C ILE A 33 15.94 -7.24 8.59
N THR A 34 14.92 -7.68 7.83
CA THR A 34 13.61 -8.09 8.38
C THR A 34 13.63 -9.45 9.08
N TYR A 35 14.75 -10.16 9.11
CA TYR A 35 14.85 -11.46 9.76
C TYR A 35 15.24 -11.31 11.23
N SER A 36 14.91 -12.32 12.03
CA SER A 36 15.36 -12.38 13.42
C SER A 36 16.87 -12.66 13.50
N LYS A 37 17.50 -12.32 14.63
CA LYS A 37 18.91 -12.62 14.92
C LYS A 37 19.22 -14.11 14.79
N LYS A 38 18.30 -14.99 15.22
CA LYS A 38 18.43 -16.46 15.06
C LYS A 38 18.59 -16.90 13.60
N LYS A 39 18.07 -16.11 12.65
CA LYS A 39 18.17 -16.35 11.19
C LYS A 39 19.24 -15.48 10.52
N GLY A 40 20.17 -14.91 11.29
CA GLY A 40 21.23 -14.03 10.79
C GLY A 40 20.72 -12.65 10.33
N GLY A 41 19.56 -12.22 10.82
CA GLY A 41 19.00 -10.89 10.56
C GLY A 41 19.26 -9.88 11.67
N ALA A 42 18.59 -8.74 11.58
CA ALA A 42 18.78 -7.60 12.48
C ALA A 42 17.60 -7.36 13.44
N ASN A 43 16.70 -8.34 13.59
CA ASN A 43 15.43 -8.17 14.32
C ASN A 43 14.60 -6.99 13.81
N GLY A 44 14.68 -6.68 12.52
CA GLY A 44 13.93 -5.56 11.95
C GLY A 44 14.54 -4.18 12.22
N LEU A 45 15.73 -4.10 12.82
CA LEU A 45 16.44 -2.85 13.03
C LEU A 45 17.38 -2.55 11.86
N PHE A 46 17.20 -1.38 11.23
CA PHE A 46 18.16 -0.90 10.24
C PHE A 46 19.47 -0.48 10.93
N PRO A 47 20.65 -0.83 10.36
CA PRO A 47 21.92 -0.20 10.76
C PRO A 47 21.86 1.33 10.63
N ALA A 48 22.51 2.05 11.54
CA ALA A 48 22.46 3.51 11.61
C ALA A 48 22.84 4.21 10.28
N THR A 49 23.82 3.66 9.55
CA THR A 49 24.21 4.17 8.22
C THR A 49 23.05 4.11 7.22
N TYR A 50 22.26 3.04 7.24
CA TYR A 50 21.09 2.91 6.37
C TYR A 50 19.95 3.83 6.81
N GLN A 51 19.78 4.04 8.12
CA GLN A 51 18.79 5.01 8.62
C GLN A 51 19.08 6.41 8.08
N ALA A 52 20.33 6.88 8.18
CA ALA A 52 20.73 8.19 7.67
C ALA A 52 20.52 8.33 6.15
N GLN A 53 20.82 7.30 5.37
CA GLN A 53 20.59 7.28 3.92
C GLN A 53 19.10 7.34 3.57
N LEU A 54 18.26 6.57 4.27
CA LEU A 54 16.81 6.55 4.05
C LEU A 54 16.15 7.88 4.47
N LEU A 55 16.57 8.48 5.58
CA LEU A 55 16.12 9.81 6.00
C LEU A 55 16.53 10.90 4.99
N SER A 56 17.76 10.83 4.48
CA SER A 56 18.23 11.75 3.44
C SER A 56 17.41 11.61 2.17
N TYR A 57 17.16 10.37 1.73
CA TYR A 57 16.28 10.10 0.59
C TYR A 57 14.87 10.65 0.82
N ALA A 58 14.29 10.41 1.99
CA ALA A 58 12.96 10.88 2.33
C ALA A 58 12.86 12.42 2.28
N LYS A 59 13.84 13.12 2.85
CA LYS A 59 13.93 14.58 2.80
C LYS A 59 13.99 15.10 1.37
N HIS A 60 14.84 14.53 0.51
CA HIS A 60 14.97 14.97 -0.89
C HIS A 60 13.72 14.69 -1.74
N ASN A 61 12.91 13.70 -1.36
CA ASN A 61 11.72 13.29 -2.11
C ASN A 61 10.41 13.74 -1.44
N ASN A 62 10.46 14.63 -0.44
CA ASN A 62 9.30 15.13 0.32
C ASN A 62 8.45 14.00 0.93
N ILE A 63 9.09 12.94 1.44
CA ILE A 63 8.44 11.83 2.13
C ILE A 63 8.53 12.10 3.65
N ASP A 64 7.39 12.05 4.35
CA ASP A 64 7.32 12.18 5.83
C ASP A 64 7.77 10.89 6.53
N LEU A 65 9.06 10.58 6.45
CA LEU A 65 9.74 9.56 7.23
C LEU A 65 10.54 10.23 8.34
N ARG A 66 10.39 9.77 9.58
CA ARG A 66 10.99 10.37 10.76
C ARG A 66 11.96 9.41 11.46
N PRO A 67 12.94 9.90 12.22
CA PRO A 67 13.87 9.04 12.97
C PRO A 67 13.16 8.06 13.92
N GLU A 68 12.05 8.48 14.53
CA GLU A 68 11.29 7.66 15.48
C GLU A 68 10.69 6.41 14.81
N ASP A 69 10.38 6.47 13.52
CA ASP A 69 9.78 5.36 12.77
C ASP A 69 10.72 4.14 12.66
N PHE A 70 12.02 4.34 12.87
CA PHE A 70 13.02 3.26 12.92
C PHE A 70 13.01 2.46 14.22
N PHE A 71 12.15 2.84 15.17
CA PHE A 71 11.96 2.17 16.45
C PHE A 71 10.49 1.88 16.74
N TYR A 72 9.59 2.80 16.34
CA TYR A 72 8.17 2.79 16.66
C TYR A 72 7.34 2.90 15.35
N PRO A 73 6.92 1.78 14.75
CA PRO A 73 6.29 1.78 13.43
C PRO A 73 4.82 2.24 13.45
N GLU A 74 4.21 2.42 14.63
CA GLU A 74 2.78 2.66 14.82
C GLU A 74 2.30 3.89 14.05
N ARG A 75 3.11 4.96 14.03
CA ARG A 75 2.80 6.18 13.29
C ARG A 75 2.67 5.92 11.78
N LEU A 76 3.63 5.21 11.18
CA LEU A 76 3.59 4.85 9.76
C LEU A 76 2.43 3.90 9.45
N GLN A 77 2.17 2.93 10.32
CA GLN A 77 1.06 2.00 10.17
C GLN A 77 -0.28 2.75 10.12
N ASN A 78 -0.49 3.69 11.04
CA ASN A 78 -1.70 4.52 11.07
C ASN A 78 -1.84 5.40 9.81
N LEU A 79 -0.74 5.98 9.33
CA LEU A 79 -0.75 6.76 8.08
C LEU A 79 -1.12 5.92 6.87
N MET A 80 -0.66 4.66 6.82
CA MET A 80 -0.95 3.74 5.71
C MET A 80 -2.40 3.26 5.76
N GLN A 81 -2.93 2.95 6.94
CA GLN A 81 -4.34 2.60 7.11
C GLN A 81 -5.26 3.76 6.69
N LYS A 82 -4.95 4.99 7.10
CA LYS A 82 -5.72 6.18 6.70
C LYS A 82 -5.77 6.39 5.19
N LYS A 83 -4.71 6.04 4.46
CA LYS A 83 -4.70 6.11 2.98
C LYS A 83 -5.62 5.08 2.34
N GLU A 84 -5.76 3.89 2.93
CA GLU A 84 -6.61 2.82 2.41
C GLU A 84 -8.10 3.06 2.74
N THR A 85 -8.41 3.75 3.85
CA THR A 85 -9.79 4.07 4.27
C THR A 85 -10.33 5.40 3.73
N SER A 86 -9.72 5.97 2.71
CA SER A 86 -10.28 7.11 1.96
C SER A 86 -10.93 6.58 0.68
N PRO A 87 -12.16 6.06 0.72
CA PRO A 87 -12.87 5.72 -0.50
C PRO A 87 -13.30 7.00 -1.20
N THR A 88 -13.03 7.05 -2.49
CA THR A 88 -13.92 7.64 -3.49
C THR A 88 -15.37 7.42 -3.09
N SER A 89 -15.98 8.43 -2.46
CA SER A 89 -17.42 8.49 -2.19
C SER A 89 -18.14 8.87 -3.49
N THR A 90 -18.25 7.93 -4.41
CA THR A 90 -19.25 7.97 -5.49
C THR A 90 -19.95 6.61 -5.54
N PHE A 91 -20.64 6.26 -4.46
CA PHE A 91 -21.77 5.33 -4.55
C PHE A 91 -23.01 6.20 -4.79
N LEU A 92 -23.35 6.38 -6.06
CA LEU A 92 -24.68 6.83 -6.48
C LEU A 92 -25.57 5.58 -6.42
N GLU A 93 -26.24 5.43 -5.28
CA GLU A 93 -27.36 4.53 -5.15
C GLU A 93 -28.58 5.24 -5.76
N SER A 94 -28.81 5.02 -7.05
CA SER A 94 -30.09 5.38 -7.66
C SER A 94 -31.06 4.23 -7.48
N SER A 95 -31.89 4.34 -6.45
CA SER A 95 -33.15 3.61 -6.35
C SER A 95 -34.05 3.98 -7.52
N THR A 96 -34.50 2.99 -8.29
CA THR A 96 -35.72 3.12 -9.08
C THR A 96 -36.57 1.89 -8.82
N ASP A 97 -37.37 1.96 -7.77
CA ASP A 97 -38.64 1.24 -7.72
C ASP A 97 -39.69 2.13 -8.40
N ASN A 98 -40.28 1.63 -9.47
CA ASN A 98 -41.71 1.82 -9.76
C ASN A 98 -42.15 0.79 -10.80
N GLU A 99 -42.83 -0.23 -10.29
CA GLU A 99 -43.78 -1.04 -11.03
C GLU A 99 -44.88 -0.13 -11.62
N HIS A 100 -45.28 -0.32 -12.88
CA HIS A 100 -46.70 -0.59 -13.23
C HIS A 100 -46.94 -0.79 -14.74
N GLN A 101 -47.77 -1.82 -14.97
CA GLN A 101 -48.65 -2.14 -16.09
C GLN A 101 -48.11 -2.51 -17.49
N GLN A 102 -48.26 -3.82 -17.75
CA GLN A 102 -48.65 -4.40 -19.03
C GLN A 102 -49.85 -3.66 -19.65
N ASN A 103 -49.83 -3.41 -20.96
CA ASN A 103 -50.95 -3.68 -21.87
C ASN A 103 -50.55 -3.56 -23.35
N ASN A 104 -50.73 -4.69 -24.04
CA ASN A 104 -51.02 -4.92 -25.47
C ASN A 104 -50.87 -3.80 -26.50
N SER A 105 -50.16 -4.10 -27.60
CA SER A 105 -50.73 -3.92 -28.95
C SER A 105 -50.09 -4.89 -29.97
N SER A 106 -50.96 -5.44 -30.81
CA SER A 106 -50.76 -6.48 -31.82
C SER A 106 -50.53 -5.89 -33.22
N TYR A 107 -50.11 -6.77 -34.15
CA TYR A 107 -50.00 -6.64 -35.63
C TYR A 107 -48.73 -5.97 -36.16
N GLN A 108 -48.06 -6.44 -37.24
CA GLN A 108 -48.39 -7.43 -38.28
C GLN A 108 -47.10 -7.93 -38.97
N THR A 109 -47.05 -9.21 -39.31
CA THR A 109 -46.00 -9.83 -40.13
C THR A 109 -46.40 -9.73 -41.60
N GLU A 110 -45.59 -9.04 -42.40
CA GLU A 110 -45.70 -8.98 -43.85
C GLU A 110 -44.45 -9.67 -44.43
N GLU A 111 -44.48 -10.99 -44.64
CA GLU A 111 -43.48 -11.66 -45.48
C GLU A 111 -44.13 -12.12 -46.79
N ARG A 112 -43.57 -11.55 -47.87
CA ARG A 112 -43.79 -11.89 -49.27
C ARG A 112 -43.41 -13.36 -49.52
N LEU A 113 -44.19 -14.03 -50.37
CA LEU A 113 -43.72 -14.80 -51.54
C LEU A 113 -44.90 -15.09 -52.48
#